data_AF-A0A1B1BGN2-F1
#
_entry.id   AF-A0A1B1BGN2-F1
#
_cell.length_a   1.000
_cell.length_b   1.000
_cell.length_c   1.000
_cell.angle_alpha   90.00
_cell.angle_beta   90.00
_cell.angle_gamma   90.00
#
_symmetry.space_group_name_H-M   'P 1'
#
loop_
_entity.id
_entity.type
_entity.pdbx_description
1 polymer ?
#
loop_
_entity_poly.entity_id
_entity_poly.type
_entity_poly.pdbx_seq_one_letter_code
_entity_poly.pdbx_strand_id
1 'polypeptide(L)'
;MSTVHSKTHRVGRSFVVLGVLLFVLTGCGAAGVAQSSLVTSSETDDTTEATSTDDADDAGEPAAEATGCPATPAEMPAGVVSAEIADVDGDGENDTEWYSEASSPFIYGITTASGATHTLTDDLAGPGAHSGWTAALHNGVVVTVLDDGRSASLHAFVDCEYVTPIGVDGRPYTFDMQNLRGNGTGVGCLEVEGGLELNGLQVAEKHGDTYALMATGITVSENGLSAMNGYTAVSGSVPEDDRRVTAAQTSSCANAAVVSTSGQ
;
A
#
# COMPACT_ATOMS: atom_id res chain seq x y z
N MET A 1 37.80 57.93 24.09
CA MET A 1 37.80 59.05 23.11
C MET A 1 38.71 58.65 21.94
N SER A 2 38.13 58.49 20.74
CA SER A 2 38.76 58.62 19.39
C SER A 2 38.13 57.66 18.37
N THR A 3 37.17 58.23 17.63
CA THR A 3 36.98 58.18 16.15
C THR A 3 37.19 56.88 15.36
N VAL A 4 36.05 56.29 14.95
CA VAL A 4 35.58 55.99 13.58
C VAL A 4 36.63 55.76 12.47
N HIS A 5 36.53 54.59 11.81
CA HIS A 5 36.62 54.49 10.35
C HIS A 5 35.59 53.50 9.80
N SER A 6 34.70 54.04 8.96
CA SER A 6 33.65 53.34 8.22
C SER A 6 34.23 52.77 6.93
N LYS A 7 33.83 51.55 6.55
CA LYS A 7 34.01 51.04 5.18
C LYS A 7 32.74 50.32 4.73
N THR A 8 31.94 51.07 3.97
CA THR A 8 30.76 50.63 3.23
C THR A 8 31.21 49.85 2.00
N HIS A 9 30.68 48.63 1.80
CA HIS A 9 30.73 47.95 0.51
C HIS A 9 29.35 47.97 -0.14
N ARG A 10 29.31 48.51 -1.36
CA ARG A 10 28.14 48.66 -2.21
C ARG A 10 27.76 47.34 -2.89
N VAL A 11 26.47 47.02 -2.79
CA VAL A 11 25.53 46.69 -3.88
C VAL A 11 26.09 45.96 -5.11
N GLY A 12 25.67 44.71 -5.27
CA GLY A 12 25.53 44.03 -6.56
C GLY A 12 24.11 43.49 -6.70
N ARG A 13 23.22 44.28 -7.30
CA ARG A 13 21.86 43.88 -7.72
C ARG A 13 21.98 43.25 -9.10
N SER A 14 21.78 41.94 -9.21
CA SER A 14 21.56 41.29 -10.50
C SER A 14 20.05 41.12 -10.69
N PHE A 15 19.50 41.94 -11.59
CA PHE A 15 18.17 41.74 -12.17
C PHE A 15 18.24 40.53 -13.12
N VAL A 16 17.45 39.49 -12.85
CA VAL A 16 17.15 38.45 -13.85
C VAL A 16 15.78 38.73 -14.43
N VAL A 17 15.75 38.73 -15.75
CA VAL A 17 14.67 39.17 -16.64
C VAL A 17 13.48 38.24 -16.57
N LEU A 18 12.31 38.87 -16.45
CA LEU A 18 10.97 38.30 -16.56
C LEU A 18 10.72 37.84 -18.01
N GLY A 19 10.62 36.53 -18.23
CA GLY A 19 10.16 35.95 -19.50
C GLY A 19 8.75 35.41 -19.35
N VAL A 20 7.74 36.25 -19.56
CA VAL A 20 6.34 35.83 -19.62
C VAL A 20 6.07 35.27 -21.02
N LEU A 21 5.97 33.95 -21.13
CA LEU A 21 5.53 33.26 -22.34
C LEU A 21 4.01 33.04 -22.24
N LEU A 22 3.25 33.85 -22.96
CA LEU A 22 1.82 33.68 -23.19
C LEU A 22 1.61 32.55 -24.21
N PHE A 23 1.15 31.38 -23.77
CA PHE A 23 0.54 30.37 -24.64
C PHE A 23 -0.99 30.52 -24.56
N VAL A 24 -1.58 30.99 -25.66
CA VAL A 24 -3.02 30.96 -25.90
C VAL A 24 -3.30 29.66 -26.65
N LEU A 25 -3.95 28.70 -25.99
CA LEU A 25 -4.53 27.52 -26.64
C LEU A 25 -6.05 27.60 -26.51
N THR A 26 -6.67 27.98 -27.64
CA THR A 26 -8.11 27.87 -27.90
C THR A 26 -8.41 26.51 -28.53
N GLY A 27 -9.37 25.78 -27.97
CA GLY A 27 -10.01 24.60 -28.60
C GLY A 27 -11.19 24.13 -27.73
N CYS A 28 -12.44 24.48 -28.11
CA CYS A 28 -13.45 23.54 -28.65
C CYS A 28 -13.39 22.15 -27.98
N GLY A 29 -14.36 21.72 -27.16
CA GLY A 29 -15.80 21.83 -27.35
C GLY A 29 -16.34 20.43 -27.68
N ALA A 30 -16.79 19.68 -26.68
CA ALA A 30 -17.64 18.50 -26.87
C ALA A 30 -18.47 18.30 -25.60
N ALA A 31 -19.74 18.71 -25.67
CA ALA A 31 -20.76 18.36 -24.71
C ALA A 31 -21.06 16.85 -24.87
N GLY A 32 -20.58 16.04 -23.92
CA GLY A 32 -20.97 14.65 -23.76
C GLY A 32 -22.32 14.55 -23.07
N VAL A 33 -23.31 14.13 -23.83
CA VAL A 33 -24.72 14.01 -23.47
C VAL A 33 -24.88 12.97 -22.36
N ALA A 34 -25.62 13.32 -21.30
CA ALA A 34 -26.08 12.39 -20.29
C ALA A 34 -26.94 11.29 -20.95
N GLN A 35 -26.50 10.04 -20.90
CA GLN A 35 -27.34 8.88 -21.19
C GLN A 35 -27.95 8.39 -19.88
N SER A 36 -29.20 8.81 -19.67
CA SER A 36 -30.13 8.18 -18.74
C SER A 36 -30.61 6.88 -19.38
N SER A 37 -30.03 5.75 -18.99
CA SER A 37 -30.54 4.44 -19.35
C SER A 37 -31.53 4.00 -18.29
N LEU A 38 -32.81 4.01 -18.67
CA LEU A 38 -33.90 3.36 -17.95
C LEU A 38 -33.63 1.84 -17.94
N VAL A 39 -33.45 1.27 -16.75
CA VAL A 39 -33.44 -0.18 -16.56
C VAL A 39 -34.90 -0.64 -16.54
N THR A 40 -35.34 -1.23 -17.65
CA THR A 40 -36.57 -2.01 -17.71
C THR A 40 -36.27 -3.42 -17.23
N SER A 41 -36.82 -3.80 -16.09
CA SER A 41 -36.94 -5.18 -15.65
C SER A 41 -37.75 -5.98 -16.68
N SER A 42 -37.15 -7.04 -17.22
CA SER A 42 -37.86 -8.10 -17.93
C SER A 42 -37.69 -9.38 -17.14
N GLU A 43 -38.74 -9.71 -16.40
CA GLU A 43 -39.00 -11.00 -15.80
C GLU A 43 -39.43 -11.94 -16.92
N THR A 44 -38.75 -13.07 -17.09
CA THR A 44 -39.24 -14.21 -17.87
C THR A 44 -38.66 -15.47 -17.27
N ASP A 45 -39.53 -16.19 -16.54
CA ASP A 45 -39.47 -17.63 -16.34
C ASP A 45 -39.19 -18.34 -17.68
N ASP A 46 -38.21 -19.24 -17.70
CA ASP A 46 -38.39 -20.46 -18.46
C ASP A 46 -37.67 -21.64 -17.78
N THR A 47 -38.47 -22.66 -17.49
CA THR A 47 -38.08 -23.95 -16.97
C THR A 47 -37.70 -24.82 -18.16
N THR A 48 -36.49 -25.36 -18.21
CA THR A 48 -36.23 -26.56 -19.01
C THR A 48 -35.22 -27.46 -18.32
N GLU A 49 -35.77 -28.56 -17.82
CA GLU A 49 -35.13 -29.78 -17.39
C GLU A 49 -34.47 -30.46 -18.60
N ALA A 50 -33.18 -30.79 -18.51
CA ALA A 50 -32.53 -31.72 -19.43
C ALA A 50 -31.45 -32.53 -18.70
N THR A 51 -31.78 -33.80 -18.49
CA THR A 51 -30.88 -34.89 -18.06
C THR A 51 -30.03 -35.38 -19.24
N SER A 52 -28.72 -35.59 -19.03
CA SER A 52 -27.83 -36.63 -19.60
C SER A 52 -26.41 -36.32 -19.08
N THR A 53 -25.82 -37.09 -18.16
CA THR A 53 -25.05 -38.34 -18.37
C THR A 53 -23.91 -38.18 -19.38
N ASP A 54 -22.69 -37.96 -18.88
CA ASP A 54 -21.55 -38.83 -19.20
C ASP A 54 -20.43 -38.63 -18.16
N ASP A 55 -20.05 -39.75 -17.56
CA ASP A 55 -18.87 -39.92 -16.72
C ASP A 55 -17.60 -39.63 -17.54
N ALA A 56 -16.87 -38.60 -17.14
CA ALA A 56 -15.44 -38.51 -17.36
C ALA A 56 -14.79 -38.40 -15.98
N ASP A 57 -14.47 -39.57 -15.43
CA ASP A 57 -13.52 -39.77 -14.34
C ASP A 57 -12.13 -39.38 -14.88
N ASP A 58 -11.93 -38.07 -15.06
CA ASP A 58 -10.61 -37.46 -15.15
C ASP A 58 -10.07 -37.47 -13.73
N ALA A 59 -9.43 -38.59 -13.38
CA ALA A 59 -8.58 -38.68 -12.20
C ALA A 59 -7.43 -37.68 -12.42
N GLY A 60 -7.71 -36.41 -12.12
CA GLY A 60 -6.77 -35.32 -12.15
C GLY A 60 -5.53 -35.76 -11.41
N GLU A 61 -4.39 -35.67 -12.10
CA GLU A 61 -3.08 -35.88 -11.52
C GLU A 61 -3.03 -35.12 -10.18
N PRO A 62 -2.69 -35.77 -9.04
CA PRO A 62 -2.69 -35.09 -7.76
C PRO A 62 -1.76 -33.88 -7.90
N ALA A 63 -2.31 -32.69 -7.64
CA ALA A 63 -1.53 -31.47 -7.62
C ALA A 63 -0.31 -31.71 -6.73
N ALA A 64 0.89 -31.52 -7.28
CA ALA A 64 2.11 -31.61 -6.50
C ALA A 64 1.95 -30.67 -5.29
N GLU A 65 2.24 -31.18 -4.09
CA GLU A 65 2.19 -30.35 -2.90
C GLU A 65 3.13 -29.16 -3.11
N ALA A 66 2.57 -27.96 -2.95
CA ALA A 66 3.34 -26.74 -3.06
C ALA A 66 4.43 -26.76 -1.99
N THR A 67 5.68 -26.62 -2.43
CA THR A 67 6.85 -26.95 -1.61
C THR A 67 7.30 -25.78 -0.71
N GLY A 68 6.58 -24.65 -0.74
CA GLY A 68 6.96 -23.43 -0.04
C GLY A 68 8.32 -22.88 -0.45
N CYS A 69 8.83 -21.96 0.35
CA CYS A 69 10.18 -21.45 0.23
C CYS A 69 11.23 -22.46 0.70
N PRO A 70 12.37 -22.61 -0.01
CA PRO A 70 13.45 -23.46 0.47
C PRO A 70 13.99 -22.96 1.80
N ALA A 71 14.12 -23.88 2.77
CA ALA A 71 14.65 -23.55 4.09
C ALA A 71 16.01 -22.83 4.02
N THR A 72 16.17 -21.82 4.86
CA THR A 72 17.37 -20.99 4.93
C THR A 72 18.13 -21.26 6.23
N PRO A 73 19.45 -20.99 6.30
CA PRO A 73 20.18 -21.08 7.57
C PRO A 73 19.89 -19.92 8.53
N ALA A 74 19.18 -18.87 8.08
CA ALA A 74 18.77 -17.77 8.93
C ALA A 74 17.61 -18.21 9.82
N GLU A 75 17.58 -17.68 11.05
CA GLU A 75 16.54 -17.94 12.04
C GLU A 75 15.94 -16.61 12.50
N MET A 76 14.65 -16.62 12.86
CA MET A 76 14.03 -15.50 13.57
C MET A 76 14.81 -15.21 14.86
N PRO A 77 15.25 -13.96 15.12
CA PRO A 77 15.99 -13.65 16.34
C PRO A 77 15.14 -13.88 17.60
N ALA A 78 15.77 -14.35 18.67
CA ALA A 78 15.06 -14.61 19.93
C ALA A 78 14.55 -13.31 20.59
N GLY A 79 13.32 -13.34 21.10
CA GLY A 79 12.73 -12.24 21.87
C GLY A 79 12.23 -11.05 21.05
N VAL A 80 12.15 -11.18 19.72
CA VAL A 80 11.52 -10.18 18.84
C VAL A 80 10.01 -10.18 19.01
N VAL A 81 9.40 -9.03 18.71
CA VAL A 81 7.94 -8.94 18.55
C VAL A 81 7.59 -9.70 17.27
N SER A 82 6.68 -10.65 17.37
CA SER A 82 6.28 -11.52 16.27
C SER A 82 4.77 -11.78 16.29
N ALA A 83 4.23 -12.14 15.14
CA ALA A 83 2.85 -12.52 14.99
C ALA A 83 2.68 -13.54 13.85
N GLU A 84 1.69 -14.41 13.98
CA GLU A 84 1.28 -15.32 12.91
C GLU A 84 0.59 -14.53 11.78
N ILE A 85 0.92 -14.86 10.55
CA ILE A 85 0.33 -14.31 9.32
C ILE A 85 -0.18 -15.46 8.44
N ALA A 86 -0.98 -15.12 7.43
CA ALA A 86 -1.37 -16.11 6.42
C ALA A 86 -0.16 -16.63 5.66
N ASP A 87 -0.31 -17.81 5.05
CA ASP A 87 0.64 -18.40 4.09
C ASP A 87 1.09 -17.37 3.04
N VAL A 88 2.39 -17.11 2.96
CA VAL A 88 3.01 -16.22 1.98
C VAL A 88 3.88 -16.94 0.95
N ASP A 89 4.20 -18.22 1.16
CA ASP A 89 5.08 -18.99 0.27
C ASP A 89 4.37 -20.10 -0.51
N GLY A 90 3.09 -20.29 -0.22
CA GLY A 90 2.19 -21.21 -0.89
C GLY A 90 2.25 -22.64 -0.37
N ASP A 91 2.93 -22.94 0.75
CA ASP A 91 2.97 -24.29 1.32
C ASP A 91 1.66 -24.72 2.03
N GLY A 92 0.72 -23.79 2.18
CA GLY A 92 -0.58 -24.01 2.81
C GLY A 92 -0.58 -23.93 4.34
N GLU A 93 0.56 -23.60 4.96
CA GLU A 93 0.69 -23.37 6.40
C GLU A 93 0.87 -21.87 6.72
N ASN A 94 0.47 -21.46 7.92
CA ASN A 94 0.62 -20.06 8.33
C ASN A 94 2.08 -19.73 8.64
N ASP A 95 2.50 -18.54 8.24
CA ASP A 95 3.86 -18.04 8.47
C ASP A 95 3.94 -17.11 9.68
N THR A 96 5.13 -16.60 9.99
CA THR A 96 5.35 -15.67 11.11
C THR A 96 6.08 -14.43 10.64
N GLU A 97 5.48 -13.25 10.84
CA GLU A 97 6.18 -11.97 10.72
C GLU A 97 6.82 -11.56 12.04
N TRP A 98 7.88 -10.75 11.97
CA TRP A 98 8.57 -10.23 13.14
C TRP A 98 9.32 -8.93 12.89
N TYR A 99 9.59 -8.19 13.96
CA TYR A 99 10.36 -6.94 13.94
C TYR A 99 11.50 -6.99 14.96
N SER A 100 12.72 -6.76 14.51
CA SER A 100 13.93 -6.74 15.33
C SER A 100 14.54 -5.35 15.40
N GLU A 101 14.71 -4.86 16.63
CA GLU A 101 15.46 -3.64 16.97
C GLU A 101 16.92 -3.94 17.37
N ALA A 102 17.37 -5.20 17.25
CA ALA A 102 18.70 -5.60 17.71
C ALA A 102 19.83 -5.04 16.84
N SER A 103 19.52 -4.56 15.65
CA SER A 103 20.44 -3.94 14.70
C SER A 103 20.01 -2.52 14.32
N SER A 104 20.95 -1.76 13.75
CA SER A 104 20.66 -0.49 13.08
C SER A 104 21.23 -0.57 11.66
N PRO A 105 20.41 -0.44 10.60
CA PRO A 105 18.94 -0.27 10.62
C PRO A 105 18.18 -1.45 11.28
N PHE A 106 16.93 -1.18 11.67
CA PHE A 106 16.01 -2.21 12.17
C PHE A 106 15.71 -3.23 11.06
N ILE A 107 15.26 -4.42 11.43
CA ILE A 107 14.97 -5.49 10.49
C ILE A 107 13.54 -5.99 10.70
N TYR A 108 12.76 -5.96 9.64
CA TYR A 108 11.52 -6.72 9.54
C TYR A 108 11.81 -8.07 8.90
N GLY A 109 11.07 -9.11 9.24
CA GLY A 109 11.26 -10.41 8.60
C GLY A 109 10.02 -11.28 8.60
N ILE A 110 10.06 -12.28 7.73
CA ILE A 110 9.10 -13.37 7.66
C ILE A 110 9.89 -14.67 7.84
N THR A 111 9.40 -15.53 8.73
CA THR A 111 9.84 -16.91 8.85
C THR A 111 8.69 -17.80 8.40
N THR A 112 8.92 -18.59 7.35
CA THR A 112 7.91 -19.46 6.76
C THR A 112 7.81 -20.79 7.51
N ALA A 113 6.66 -21.45 7.43
CA ALA A 113 6.46 -22.79 7.98
C ALA A 113 7.39 -23.83 7.35
N SER A 114 7.65 -23.71 6.04
CA SER A 114 8.67 -24.45 5.28
C SER A 114 10.12 -24.26 5.78
N GLY A 115 10.37 -23.32 6.70
CA GLY A 115 11.64 -23.11 7.38
C GLY A 115 12.56 -22.09 6.73
N ALA A 116 12.06 -21.27 5.81
CA ALA A 116 12.80 -20.14 5.27
C ALA A 116 12.68 -18.93 6.21
N THR A 117 13.71 -18.08 6.25
CA THR A 117 13.65 -16.80 6.94
C THR A 117 14.18 -15.73 6.01
N HIS A 118 13.32 -14.77 5.68
CA HIS A 118 13.61 -13.65 4.80
C HIS A 118 13.55 -12.37 5.59
N THR A 119 14.53 -11.49 5.36
CA THR A 119 14.67 -10.24 6.10
C THR A 119 14.60 -9.05 5.16
N LEU A 120 13.93 -8.01 5.61
CA LEU A 120 13.84 -6.72 4.97
C LEU A 120 14.47 -5.67 5.88
N THR A 121 15.42 -4.94 5.33
CA THR A 121 15.99 -3.79 6.02
C THR A 121 14.98 -2.65 6.08
N ASP A 122 14.80 -2.09 7.27
CA ASP A 122 13.98 -0.92 7.47
C ASP A 122 14.80 0.36 7.29
N ASP A 123 14.72 0.93 6.10
CA ASP A 123 15.42 2.17 5.72
C ASP A 123 14.60 3.45 6.01
N LEU A 124 13.48 3.34 6.74
CA LEU A 124 12.69 4.50 7.13
C LEU A 124 13.47 5.37 8.12
N ALA A 125 13.23 6.68 8.05
CA ALA A 125 14.02 7.69 8.78
C ALA A 125 13.22 8.40 9.89
N GLY A 126 12.02 7.91 10.17
CA GLY A 126 11.12 8.44 11.18
C GLY A 126 11.72 8.29 12.58
N PRO A 127 11.43 9.24 13.48
CA PRO A 127 11.92 9.19 14.86
C PRO A 127 10.97 8.39 15.78
N GLY A 128 9.87 7.85 15.26
CA GLY A 128 8.82 7.19 16.02
C GLY A 128 9.08 5.70 16.20
N ALA A 129 8.08 4.99 16.72
CA ALA A 129 8.04 3.54 16.57
C ALA A 129 7.83 3.22 15.08
N HIS A 130 8.54 2.20 14.61
CA HIS A 130 8.35 1.63 13.30
C HIS A 130 7.43 0.42 13.45
N SER A 131 6.59 0.18 12.46
CA SER A 131 5.64 -0.92 12.45
C SER A 131 5.57 -1.54 11.07
N GLY A 132 5.18 -2.81 11.01
CA GLY A 132 5.06 -3.54 9.77
C GLY A 132 3.91 -4.52 9.81
N TRP A 133 3.33 -4.78 8.64
CA TRP A 133 2.35 -5.83 8.43
C TRP A 133 2.52 -6.45 7.05
N THR A 134 2.16 -7.73 6.93
CA THR A 134 2.13 -8.47 5.66
C THR A 134 0.74 -9.00 5.35
N ALA A 135 0.33 -8.95 4.09
CA ALA A 135 -0.95 -9.47 3.62
C ALA A 135 -0.93 -9.93 2.16
N ALA A 136 -1.68 -10.98 1.87
CA ALA A 136 -2.00 -11.39 0.51
C ALA A 136 -3.13 -10.55 -0.08
N LEU A 137 -2.92 -10.00 -1.27
CA LEU A 137 -3.91 -9.22 -2.02
C LEU A 137 -4.77 -10.12 -2.92
N HIS A 138 -5.91 -9.60 -3.36
CA HIS A 138 -6.85 -10.31 -4.24
C HIS A 138 -6.25 -10.76 -5.58
N ASN A 139 -5.13 -10.14 -6.00
CA ASN A 139 -4.40 -10.51 -7.21
C ASN A 139 -3.29 -11.55 -6.96
N GLY A 140 -3.23 -12.13 -5.76
CA GLY A 140 -2.25 -13.14 -5.37
C GLY A 140 -0.88 -12.59 -4.96
N VAL A 141 -0.65 -11.28 -5.06
CA VAL A 141 0.61 -10.67 -4.61
C VAL A 141 0.57 -10.53 -3.10
N VAL A 142 1.61 -11.02 -2.42
CA VAL A 142 1.85 -10.74 -1.01
C VAL A 142 2.60 -9.42 -0.89
N VAL A 143 2.10 -8.51 -0.06
CA VAL A 143 2.74 -7.22 0.21
C VAL A 143 3.07 -7.07 1.68
N THR A 144 4.17 -6.39 1.93
CA THR A 144 4.60 -5.93 3.24
C THR A 144 4.68 -4.41 3.21
N VAL A 145 4.12 -3.77 4.24
CA VAL A 145 4.23 -2.32 4.41
C VAL A 145 4.93 -2.04 5.73
N LEU A 146 6.02 -1.28 5.67
CA LEU A 146 6.68 -0.73 6.86
C LEU A 146 6.31 0.74 7.01
N ASP A 147 5.99 1.20 8.22
CA ASP A 147 5.55 2.56 8.54
C ASP A 147 6.29 3.09 9.79
N ASP A 148 6.77 4.34 9.71
CA ASP A 148 7.45 5.07 10.79
C ASP A 148 6.62 6.26 11.34
N GLY A 149 5.35 6.33 10.94
CA GLY A 149 4.42 7.42 11.23
C GLY A 149 4.64 8.68 10.39
N ARG A 150 5.69 8.73 9.56
CA ARG A 150 5.98 9.81 8.62
C ARG A 150 5.75 9.41 7.17
N SER A 151 6.14 8.20 6.84
CA SER A 151 6.05 7.57 5.54
C SER A 151 5.92 6.07 5.71
N ALA A 152 5.28 5.43 4.74
CA ALA A 152 5.29 3.98 4.66
C ALA A 152 5.98 3.51 3.38
N SER A 153 6.84 2.50 3.49
CA SER A 153 7.48 1.84 2.35
C SER A 153 6.71 0.59 1.96
N LEU A 154 6.55 0.36 0.66
CA LEU A 154 5.88 -0.81 0.11
C LEU A 154 6.92 -1.81 -0.37
N HIS A 155 6.71 -3.08 -0.04
CA HIS A 155 7.47 -4.22 -0.54
C HIS A 155 6.50 -5.32 -0.96
N ALA A 156 6.89 -6.10 -1.97
CA ALA A 156 6.23 -7.33 -2.34
C ALA A 156 7.08 -8.51 -1.88
N PHE A 157 6.44 -9.62 -1.52
CA PHE A 157 7.12 -10.90 -1.28
C PHE A 157 6.77 -11.82 -2.44
N VAL A 158 7.75 -12.08 -3.31
CA VAL A 158 7.57 -12.83 -4.56
C VAL A 158 8.77 -13.73 -4.76
N ASP A 159 8.55 -14.97 -5.19
CA ASP A 159 9.61 -15.95 -5.43
C ASP A 159 10.58 -16.09 -4.23
N CYS A 160 10.03 -16.07 -3.01
CA CYS A 160 10.81 -16.14 -1.76
C CYS A 160 11.81 -15.00 -1.58
N GLU A 161 11.49 -13.80 -2.04
CA GLU A 161 12.33 -12.63 -1.86
C GLU A 161 11.48 -11.36 -1.65
N TYR A 162 12.02 -10.45 -0.85
CA TYR A 162 11.49 -9.09 -0.79
C TYR A 162 11.90 -8.30 -2.03
N VAL A 163 10.91 -7.80 -2.74
CA VAL A 163 11.07 -6.93 -3.90
C VAL A 163 10.46 -5.58 -3.58
N THR A 164 11.22 -4.50 -3.75
CA THR A 164 10.68 -3.14 -3.58
C THR A 164 10.08 -2.65 -4.89
N PRO A 165 8.75 -2.47 -4.99
CA PRO A 165 8.12 -1.99 -6.21
C PRO A 165 8.58 -0.58 -6.54
N ILE A 166 8.82 -0.34 -7.82
CA ILE A 166 9.16 0.98 -8.35
C ILE A 166 7.89 1.68 -8.87
N GLY A 167 7.66 2.91 -8.40
CA GLY A 167 6.59 3.76 -8.85
C GLY A 167 6.79 4.31 -10.26
N VAL A 168 5.76 4.93 -10.81
CA VAL A 168 5.79 5.56 -12.14
C VAL A 168 6.80 6.72 -12.26
N ASP A 169 7.29 7.24 -11.13
CA ASP A 169 8.33 8.26 -11.05
C ASP A 169 9.77 7.70 -11.03
N GLY A 170 9.92 6.37 -11.12
CA GLY A 170 11.20 5.68 -11.13
C GLY A 170 11.86 5.54 -9.75
N ARG A 171 11.10 5.72 -8.67
CA ARG A 171 11.59 5.59 -7.28
C ARG A 171 10.87 4.45 -6.55
N PRO A 172 11.43 3.94 -5.45
CA PRO A 172 10.69 3.05 -4.55
C PRO A 172 9.32 3.63 -4.21
N TYR A 173 8.28 2.82 -4.35
CA TYR A 173 6.92 3.24 -4.06
C TYR A 173 6.76 3.46 -2.55
N THR A 174 6.26 4.63 -2.18
CA THR A 174 6.10 5.04 -0.78
C THR A 174 4.78 5.79 -0.59
N PHE A 175 4.21 5.65 0.60
CA PHE A 175 3.04 6.40 1.05
C PHE A 175 3.45 7.59 1.90
N ASP A 176 2.77 8.72 1.70
CA ASP A 176 2.92 9.89 2.56
C ASP A 176 1.93 9.78 3.72
N MET A 177 2.42 9.54 4.93
CA MET A 177 1.59 9.32 6.13
C MET A 177 1.28 10.62 6.88
N GLN A 178 1.89 11.73 6.49
CA GLN A 178 1.72 13.04 7.13
C GLN A 178 0.95 14.04 6.25
N ASN A 179 0.49 13.62 5.07
CA ASN A 179 -0.14 14.49 4.09
C ASN A 179 0.71 15.71 3.69
N LEU A 180 2.04 15.63 3.82
CA LEU A 180 2.93 16.74 3.47
C LEU A 180 2.84 17.11 1.98
N ARG A 181 2.42 16.16 1.14
CA ARG A 181 2.25 16.27 -0.31
C ARG A 181 0.79 16.26 -0.74
N GLY A 182 -0.16 16.26 0.19
CA GLY A 182 -1.60 16.31 -0.10
C GLY A 182 -2.18 15.00 -0.67
N ASN A 183 -1.48 13.87 -0.55
CA ASN A 183 -1.82 12.61 -1.23
C ASN A 183 -2.24 11.46 -0.28
N GLY A 184 -2.38 11.71 1.03
CA GLY A 184 -2.72 10.65 1.98
C GLY A 184 -2.24 10.92 3.39
N THR A 185 -2.84 10.22 4.34
CA THR A 185 -2.37 10.11 5.74
C THR A 185 -2.30 8.67 6.21
N GLY A 186 -2.76 7.72 5.40
CA GLY A 186 -2.85 6.31 5.76
C GLY A 186 -2.62 5.39 4.57
N VAL A 187 -2.41 4.13 4.89
CA VAL A 187 -2.32 3.03 3.94
C VAL A 187 -3.02 1.83 4.54
N GLY A 188 -3.78 1.12 3.71
CA GLY A 188 -4.43 -0.07 4.19
C GLY A 188 -5.15 -0.87 3.14
N CYS A 189 -5.77 -1.95 3.59
CA CYS A 189 -6.52 -2.84 2.72
C CYS A 189 -8.02 -2.64 2.86
N LEU A 190 -8.71 -2.61 1.73
CA LEU A 190 -10.16 -2.65 1.65
C LEU A 190 -10.59 -4.02 1.12
N GLU A 191 -11.68 -4.57 1.68
CA GLU A 191 -12.28 -5.77 1.14
C GLU A 191 -13.01 -5.46 -0.18
N VAL A 192 -12.67 -6.21 -1.22
CA VAL A 192 -13.28 -6.17 -2.54
C VAL A 192 -13.73 -7.57 -2.94
N GLU A 193 -14.44 -7.69 -4.07
CA GLU A 193 -14.73 -9.00 -4.64
C GLU A 193 -13.42 -9.74 -4.94
N GLY A 194 -13.23 -10.90 -4.33
CA GLY A 194 -12.03 -11.72 -4.50
C GLY A 194 -10.91 -11.50 -3.47
N GLY A 195 -11.04 -10.57 -2.52
CA GLY A 195 -10.09 -10.46 -1.41
C GLY A 195 -9.75 -9.03 -0.99
N LEU A 196 -8.50 -8.80 -0.62
CA LEU A 196 -8.01 -7.51 -0.13
C LEU A 196 -7.39 -6.68 -1.27
N GLU A 197 -7.78 -5.41 -1.38
CA GLU A 197 -7.15 -4.43 -2.26
C GLU A 197 -6.33 -3.42 -1.44
N LEU A 198 -5.05 -3.27 -1.79
CA LEU A 198 -4.17 -2.28 -1.19
C LEU A 198 -4.60 -0.87 -1.63
N ASN A 199 -4.70 0.05 -0.67
CA ASN A 199 -5.19 1.40 -0.90
C ASN A 199 -4.33 2.42 -0.14
N GLY A 200 -4.01 3.53 -0.81
CA GLY A 200 -3.65 4.77 -0.12
C GLY A 200 -4.92 5.44 0.41
N LEU A 201 -4.95 5.75 1.70
CA LEU A 201 -6.13 6.27 2.40
C LEU A 201 -5.91 7.72 2.84
N GLN A 202 -6.97 8.52 2.76
CA GLN A 202 -6.91 9.93 3.09
C GLN A 202 -8.22 10.46 3.68
N VAL A 203 -8.10 11.36 4.64
CA VAL A 203 -9.19 12.27 5.03
C VAL A 203 -9.17 13.48 4.10
N ALA A 204 -10.19 13.60 3.23
CA ALA A 204 -10.24 14.59 2.17
C ALA A 204 -10.70 15.97 2.65
N GLU A 205 -11.82 16.03 3.39
CA GLU A 205 -12.41 17.28 3.85
C GLU A 205 -13.13 17.09 5.19
N LYS A 206 -13.08 18.10 6.08
CA LYS A 206 -13.88 18.16 7.30
C LYS A 206 -15.05 19.14 7.12
N HIS A 207 -16.26 18.67 7.36
CA HIS A 207 -17.49 19.48 7.36
C HIS A 207 -18.21 19.32 8.70
N GLY A 208 -18.03 20.28 9.61
CA GLY A 208 -18.48 20.15 10.99
C GLY A 208 -17.78 18.98 11.68
N ASP A 209 -18.55 18.02 12.20
CA ASP A 209 -18.03 16.82 12.89
C ASP A 209 -17.98 15.59 11.96
N THR A 210 -17.95 15.81 10.64
CA THR A 210 -17.90 14.76 9.63
C THR A 210 -16.73 14.93 8.67
N TYR A 211 -16.26 13.81 8.10
CA TYR A 211 -15.18 13.75 7.15
C TYR A 211 -15.62 13.09 5.83
N ALA A 212 -15.13 13.60 4.70
CA ALA A 212 -15.09 12.82 3.46
C ALA A 212 -13.78 12.02 3.42
N LEU A 213 -13.83 10.76 3.01
CA LEU A 213 -12.65 9.89 2.89
C LEU A 213 -12.35 9.62 1.42
N MET A 214 -11.07 9.49 1.10
CA MET A 214 -10.57 9.05 -0.19
C MET A 214 -9.78 7.75 -0.05
N ALA A 215 -9.99 6.84 -0.99
CA ALA A 215 -9.22 5.61 -1.11
C ALA A 215 -8.71 5.51 -2.55
N THR A 216 -7.39 5.45 -2.72
CA THR A 216 -6.75 5.26 -4.03
C THR A 216 -6.20 3.85 -4.08
N GLY A 217 -6.78 3.01 -4.94
CA GLY A 217 -6.32 1.64 -5.13
C GLY A 217 -4.88 1.63 -5.64
N ILE A 218 -4.05 0.75 -5.10
CA ILE A 218 -2.65 0.58 -5.50
C ILE A 218 -2.53 -0.79 -6.15
N THR A 219 -2.19 -0.80 -7.43
CA THR A 219 -1.91 -2.04 -8.15
C THR A 219 -0.43 -2.33 -8.10
N VAL A 220 -0.07 -3.47 -7.49
CA VAL A 220 1.28 -4.04 -7.54
C VAL A 220 1.32 -5.09 -8.65
N SER A 221 2.36 -5.07 -9.48
CA SER A 221 2.51 -6.08 -10.54
C SER A 221 2.75 -7.46 -9.94
N GLU A 222 2.36 -8.52 -10.67
CA GLU A 222 2.48 -9.91 -10.21
C GLU A 222 3.91 -10.29 -9.78
N ASN A 223 4.92 -9.72 -10.44
CA ASN A 223 6.33 -9.93 -10.10
C ASN A 223 6.86 -8.98 -9.00
N GLY A 224 6.01 -8.17 -8.37
CA GLY A 224 6.38 -7.23 -7.32
C GLY A 224 7.21 -6.02 -7.75
N LEU A 225 7.64 -5.92 -9.02
CA LEU A 225 8.62 -4.92 -9.44
C LEU A 225 8.05 -3.50 -9.63
N SER A 226 6.73 -3.35 -9.75
CA SER A 226 6.11 -2.05 -9.99
C SER A 226 4.83 -1.86 -9.19
N ALA A 227 4.57 -0.62 -8.80
CA ALA A 227 3.33 -0.23 -8.17
C ALA A 227 2.81 1.08 -8.78
N MET A 228 1.49 1.17 -8.96
CA MET A 228 0.85 2.35 -9.54
C MET A 228 -0.47 2.68 -8.88
N ASN A 229 -0.79 3.97 -8.85
CA ASN A 229 -2.09 4.44 -8.38
C ASN A 229 -3.14 4.12 -9.45
N GLY A 230 -4.19 3.43 -9.03
CA GLY A 230 -5.38 3.14 -9.79
C GLY A 230 -6.49 4.16 -9.56
N TYR A 231 -7.72 3.67 -9.52
CA TYR A 231 -8.90 4.47 -9.29
C TYR A 231 -8.93 5.06 -7.87
N THR A 232 -9.45 6.28 -7.74
CA THR A 232 -9.71 6.93 -6.45
C THR A 232 -11.21 7.00 -6.18
N ALA A 233 -11.65 6.33 -5.13
CA ALA A 233 -13.00 6.42 -4.59
C ALA A 233 -13.09 7.56 -3.57
N VAL A 234 -14.25 8.21 -3.51
CA VAL A 234 -14.59 9.20 -2.47
C VAL A 234 -15.83 8.73 -1.74
N SER A 235 -15.77 8.67 -0.40
CA SER A 235 -16.93 8.33 0.43
C SER A 235 -17.87 9.53 0.58
N GLY A 236 -19.12 9.25 0.96
CA GLY A 236 -19.95 10.27 1.60
C GLY A 236 -19.36 10.70 2.95
N SER A 237 -19.96 11.73 3.57
CA SER A 237 -19.56 12.21 4.90
C SER A 237 -19.74 11.12 5.96
N VAL A 238 -18.69 10.86 6.72
CA VAL A 238 -18.67 9.93 7.85
C VAL A 238 -18.40 10.68 9.17
N PRO A 239 -18.95 10.24 10.31
CA PRO A 239 -18.64 10.85 11.61
C PRO A 239 -17.14 10.80 11.95
N GLU A 240 -16.67 11.76 12.76
CA GLU A 240 -15.28 11.82 13.25
C GLU A 240 -14.83 10.57 14.04
N ASP A 241 -15.74 9.90 14.74
CA ASP A 241 -15.49 8.67 15.50
C ASP A 241 -15.66 7.38 14.67
N ASP A 242 -15.95 7.48 13.37
CA ASP A 242 -15.99 6.33 12.49
C ASP A 242 -14.58 5.72 12.35
N ARG A 243 -14.47 4.40 12.57
CA ARG A 243 -13.20 3.66 12.48
C ARG A 243 -12.44 3.90 11.16
N ARG A 244 -13.14 4.21 10.07
CA ARG A 244 -12.54 4.48 8.76
C ARG A 244 -11.77 5.80 8.74
N VAL A 245 -12.13 6.77 9.59
CA VAL A 245 -11.36 8.01 9.76
C VAL A 245 -9.99 7.70 10.35
N THR A 246 -9.95 6.86 11.40
CA THR A 246 -8.68 6.41 11.99
C THR A 246 -7.86 5.56 11.00
N ALA A 247 -8.50 4.64 10.28
CA ALA A 247 -7.83 3.84 9.24
C ALA A 247 -7.22 4.74 8.14
N ALA A 248 -7.91 5.83 7.77
CA ALA A 248 -7.40 6.79 6.80
C ALA A 248 -6.22 7.63 7.31
N GLN A 249 -5.83 7.49 8.58
CA GLN A 249 -4.74 8.22 9.24
C GLN A 249 -3.67 7.28 9.82
N THR A 250 -3.74 5.98 9.53
CA THR A 250 -2.86 4.95 10.09
C THR A 250 -2.46 3.94 9.02
N SER A 251 -1.51 3.07 9.34
CA SER A 251 -1.11 1.93 8.52
C SER A 251 -1.77 0.66 9.05
N SER A 252 -2.67 0.03 8.29
CA SER A 252 -3.33 -1.23 8.70
C SER A 252 -3.99 -1.96 7.53
N CYS A 253 -3.97 -3.30 7.51
CA CYS A 253 -4.57 -4.08 6.43
C CYS A 253 -5.59 -5.09 6.97
N ALA A 254 -6.87 -4.71 7.00
CA ALA A 254 -7.95 -5.55 7.53
C ALA A 254 -7.61 -6.16 8.89
N ASN A 255 -7.48 -7.50 8.97
CA ASN A 255 -7.11 -8.24 10.18
C ASN A 255 -5.65 -8.71 10.18
N ALA A 256 -4.81 -8.23 9.25
CA ALA A 256 -3.39 -8.52 9.26
C ALA A 256 -2.80 -8.13 10.61
N ALA A 257 -1.94 -9.00 11.13
CA ALA A 257 -1.18 -8.68 12.32
C ALA A 257 -0.29 -7.46 12.05
N VAL A 258 0.06 -6.76 13.13
CA VAL A 258 1.02 -5.66 13.08
C VAL A 258 2.06 -5.93 14.15
N VAL A 259 3.31 -5.98 13.73
CA VAL A 259 4.47 -6.01 14.63
C VAL A 259 5.13 -4.64 14.64
N SER A 260 5.62 -4.21 15.79
CA SER A 260 6.22 -2.89 15.94
C SER A 260 7.46 -2.91 16.80
N THR A 261 8.32 -1.92 16.57
CA THR A 261 9.43 -1.57 17.44
C THR A 261 8.92 -0.95 18.74
N SER A 262 9.77 -0.94 19.76
CA SER A 262 9.48 -0.34 21.07
C SER A 262 9.39 1.19 21.04
N GLY A 263 9.86 1.81 19.95
CA GLY A 263 9.97 3.26 19.80
C GLY A 263 11.12 3.88 20.59
N GLN A 264 12.17 3.09 20.89
CA GLN A 264 13.40 3.54 21.57
C GLN A 264 14.58 3.73 20.61
#